data_AF-Q6LB34-F1
#
_entry.id   AF-Q6LB34-F1
#
_cell.length_a   1.000
_cell.length_b   1.000
_cell.length_c   1.000
_cell.angle_alpha   90.00
_cell.angle_beta   90.00
_cell.angle_gamma   90.00
#
_symmetry.space_group_name_H-M   'P 1'
#
loop_
_entity.id
_entity.type
_entity.pdbx_description
1 polymer ?
#
loop_
_entity_poly.entity_id
_entity_poly.type
_entity_poly.pdbx_seq_one_letter_code
_entity_poly.pdbx_strand_id
1 'polypeptide(L)'
;MSLERRLALGFVTCAALVMATHPAIAGGGGGLPWEGPLQQIQQSITGPVAGFIALAAVAVAGGMLIFGGELNDFARRLMYVVLVAGILLGATQIVGLFGASGASIGIDPTEASSSESVPHG
;
A
#
# COMPACT_ATOMS: atom_id res chain seq x y z
N MET A 1 20.44 0.55 21.84
CA MET A 1 19.65 -0.46 21.09
C MET A 1 18.15 -0.17 20.99
N SER A 2 17.47 0.43 21.99
CA SER A 2 16.02 0.76 21.89
C SER A 2 15.73 2.08 21.15
N LEU A 3 16.66 3.04 21.19
CA LEU A 3 16.51 4.36 20.54
C LEU A 3 16.60 4.25 19.01
N GLU A 4 17.57 3.52 18.50
CA GLU A 4 17.77 3.29 17.05
C GLU A 4 16.62 2.52 16.43
N ARG A 5 16.05 1.57 17.17
CA ARG A 5 14.86 0.83 16.77
C ARG A 5 13.61 1.72 16.74
N ARG A 6 13.50 2.68 17.67
CA ARG A 6 12.42 3.68 17.70
C ARG A 6 12.56 4.70 16.56
N LEU A 7 13.79 5.12 16.25
CA LEU A 7 14.10 6.02 15.14
C LEU A 7 13.83 5.36 13.78
N ALA A 8 14.24 4.10 13.60
CA ALA A 8 13.97 3.34 12.38
C ALA A 8 12.48 3.06 12.18
N LEU A 9 11.74 2.74 13.25
CA LEU A 9 10.30 2.55 13.19
C LEU A 9 9.60 3.86 12.82
N GLY A 10 9.98 4.97 13.46
CA GLY A 10 9.43 6.30 13.16
C GLY A 10 9.67 6.73 11.72
N PHE A 11 10.87 6.48 11.18
CA PHE A 11 11.20 6.79 9.79
C PHE A 11 10.38 5.98 8.78
N VAL A 12 10.18 4.68 9.04
CA VAL A 12 9.35 3.80 8.19
C VAL A 12 7.88 4.21 8.24
N THR A 13 7.35 4.55 9.43
CA THR A 13 5.96 4.98 9.57
C THR A 13 5.73 6.34 8.89
N CYS A 14 6.65 7.30 9.02
CA CYS A 14 6.59 8.57 8.31
C CYS A 14 6.67 8.38 6.78
N ALA A 15 7.58 7.54 6.27
CA ALA A 15 7.70 7.26 4.84
C ALA A 15 6.44 6.60 4.27
N ALA A 16 5.82 5.69 5.02
CA ALA A 16 4.57 5.05 4.65
C ALA A 16 3.39 6.04 4.60
N LEU A 17 3.32 6.99 5.54
CA LEU A 17 2.29 8.03 5.56
C LEU A 17 2.42 8.99 4.37
N VAL A 18 3.65 9.34 3.97
CA VAL A 18 3.91 10.20 2.79
C VAL A 18 3.58 9.47 1.48
N MET A 19 3.77 8.16 1.40
CA MET A 19 3.37 7.36 0.23
C MET A 19 1.86 7.14 0.14
N ALA A 20 1.14 7.23 1.27
CA ALA A 20 -0.30 6.99 1.33
C ALA A 20 -1.15 8.22 0.96
N THR A 21 -0.58 9.42 0.91
CA THR A 21 -1.28 10.61 0.43
C THR A 21 -1.51 10.54 -1.08
N HIS A 22 -2.65 9.99 -1.49
CA HIS A 22 -3.18 10.19 -2.84
C HIS A 22 -3.59 11.67 -3.00
N PRO A 23 -3.33 12.32 -4.14
CA PRO A 23 -3.88 13.64 -4.42
C PRO A 23 -5.41 13.50 -4.43
N ALA A 24 -6.07 14.11 -3.45
CA ALA A 24 -7.51 14.31 -3.50
C ALA A 24 -7.80 15.24 -4.69
N ILE A 25 -8.18 14.66 -5.83
CA ILE A 25 -8.76 15.42 -6.94
C ILE A 25 -10.14 15.86 -6.47
N ALA A 26 -10.19 17.04 -5.87
CA ALA A 26 -11.41 17.79 -5.71
C ALA A 26 -11.81 18.29 -7.10
N GLY A 27 -12.70 17.56 -7.76
CA GLY A 27 -13.38 18.05 -8.94
C GLY A 27 -14.33 19.18 -8.55
N GLY A 28 -14.25 20.29 -9.29
CA GLY A 28 -15.37 21.20 -9.52
C GLY A 28 -15.41 22.48 -8.69
N GLY A 29 -15.23 23.63 -9.36
CA GLY A 29 -15.94 24.86 -8.99
C GLY A 29 -15.12 26.15 -8.99
N GLY A 30 -15.08 26.85 -10.13
CA GLY A 30 -14.94 28.31 -10.18
C GLY A 30 -13.52 28.86 -10.02
N GLY A 31 -12.93 29.30 -11.14
CA GLY A 31 -11.56 29.84 -11.21
C GLY A 31 -11.32 31.04 -10.30
N LEU A 32 -10.50 30.81 -9.28
CA LEU A 32 -9.91 31.85 -8.46
C LEU A 32 -8.48 32.09 -8.97
N PRO A 33 -7.99 33.35 -9.07
CA PRO A 33 -6.72 33.66 -9.74
C PRO A 33 -5.48 33.02 -9.07
N TRP A 34 -5.61 32.51 -7.85
CA TRP A 34 -4.57 31.79 -7.13
C TRP A 34 -4.56 30.27 -7.36
N GLU A 35 -5.58 29.69 -8.01
CA GLU A 35 -5.57 28.26 -8.35
C GLU A 35 -4.47 27.91 -9.35
N GLY A 36 -4.23 28.75 -10.36
CA GLY A 36 -3.20 28.50 -11.38
C GLY A 36 -1.78 28.32 -10.79
N PRO A 37 -1.30 29.25 -9.95
CA PRO A 37 -0.02 29.10 -9.26
C PRO A 37 0.05 27.87 -8.36
N LEU A 38 -1.03 27.53 -7.65
CA LEU A 38 -1.08 26.34 -6.79
C LEU A 38 -1.06 25.03 -7.61
N GLN A 39 -1.74 25.00 -8.76
CA GLN A 39 -1.71 23.89 -9.70
C GLN A 39 -0.32 23.72 -10.31
N GLN A 40 0.39 24.81 -10.60
CA GLN A 40 1.75 24.77 -11.13
C GLN A 40 2.76 24.20 -10.12
N ILE A 41 2.59 24.50 -8.83
CA ILE A 41 3.40 23.91 -7.76
C ILE A 41 3.08 22.41 -7.62
N GLN A 42 1.80 22.03 -7.65
CA GLN A 42 1.40 20.63 -7.61
C GLN A 42 2.01 19.85 -8.78
N GLN A 43 1.88 20.38 -10.00
CA GLN A 43 2.49 19.82 -11.22
C GLN A 43 4.03 19.79 -11.14
N SER A 44 4.68 20.68 -10.40
CA SER A 44 6.14 20.65 -10.23
C SER A 44 6.59 19.56 -9.27
N ILE A 45 5.77 19.25 -8.26
CA ILE A 45 6.04 18.21 -7.24
C ILE A 45 5.66 16.82 -7.74
N THR A 46 4.70 16.69 -8.66
CA THR A 46 4.34 15.40 -9.28
C THR A 46 4.86 15.23 -10.72
N GLY A 47 5.45 16.28 -11.30
CA GLY A 47 5.91 16.29 -12.69
C GLY A 47 7.35 15.81 -12.89
N PRO A 48 7.94 16.10 -14.07
CA PRO A 48 9.23 15.55 -14.50
C PRO A 48 10.38 15.82 -13.51
N VAL A 49 10.34 16.94 -12.81
CA VAL A 49 11.36 17.33 -11.81
C VAL A 49 11.42 16.32 -10.66
N ALA A 50 10.27 15.87 -10.16
CA ALA A 50 10.22 14.82 -9.14
C ALA A 50 10.75 13.48 -9.66
N GLY A 51 10.49 13.18 -10.94
CA GLY A 51 11.08 12.03 -11.63
C GLY A 51 12.61 12.07 -11.66
N PHE A 52 13.22 13.23 -11.97
CA PHE A 52 14.68 13.38 -11.97
C PHE A 52 15.28 13.26 -10.57
N ILE A 53 14.61 13.79 -9.54
CA ILE A 53 15.04 13.64 -8.14
C ILE A 53 14.98 12.16 -7.71
N ALA A 54 13.90 11.45 -8.07
CA ALA A 54 13.76 10.02 -7.79
C ALA A 54 14.86 9.20 -8.48
N LEU A 55 15.16 9.50 -9.74
CA LEU A 55 16.24 8.86 -10.49
C LEU A 55 17.60 9.10 -9.83
N ALA A 56 17.89 10.34 -9.43
CA ALA A 56 19.11 10.69 -8.71
C ALA A 56 19.23 9.94 -7.36
N ALA A 57 18.14 9.84 -6.60
CA ALA A 57 18.12 9.10 -5.34
C ALA A 57 18.41 7.60 -5.53
N VAL A 58 17.80 6.97 -6.55
CA VAL A 58 18.07 5.57 -6.91
C VAL A 58 19.51 5.38 -7.37
N ALA A 59 20.07 6.31 -8.13
CA ALA A 59 21.45 6.27 -8.57
C ALA A 59 22.45 6.40 -7.41
N VAL A 60 22.18 7.28 -6.43
CA VAL A 60 22.99 7.39 -5.22
C VAL A 60 22.88 6.14 -4.35
N ALA A 61 21.68 5.59 -4.19
CA ALA A 61 21.47 4.35 -3.45
C ALA A 61 22.19 3.16 -4.12
N GLY A 62 22.11 3.04 -5.45
CA GLY A 62 22.84 2.05 -6.24
C GLY A 62 24.37 2.27 -6.22
N GLY A 63 24.79 3.53 -6.22
CA GLY A 63 26.20 3.93 -6.10
C GLY A 63 26.78 3.56 -4.74
N MET A 64 26.07 3.82 -3.64
CA MET A 64 26.45 3.37 -2.29
C MET A 64 26.57 1.84 -2.19
N LEU A 65 25.72 1.13 -2.96
CA LEU A 65 25.72 -0.32 -3.12
C LEU A 65 26.95 -0.84 -3.87
N ILE A 66 27.47 -0.15 -4.89
CA ILE A 66 28.64 -0.59 -5.68
C ILE A 66 29.96 -0.14 -5.04
N PHE A 67 30.03 1.09 -4.54
CA PHE A 67 31.26 1.70 -3.99
C PHE A 67 31.53 1.31 -2.53
N GLY A 68 30.66 0.52 -1.90
CA GLY A 68 31.05 -0.32 -0.78
C GLY A 68 31.23 0.41 0.56
N GLY A 69 30.29 1.26 0.93
CA GLY A 69 30.21 1.82 2.28
C GLY A 69 29.57 0.86 3.29
N GLU A 70 29.98 -0.42 3.31
CA GLU A 70 29.39 -1.56 4.06
C GLU A 70 28.39 -2.45 3.30
N LEU A 71 28.78 -2.86 2.09
CA LEU A 71 28.06 -3.79 1.20
C LEU A 71 27.54 -5.05 1.90
N ASN A 72 28.33 -5.63 2.81
CA ASN A 72 27.96 -6.83 3.57
C ASN A 72 26.74 -6.59 4.48
N ASP A 73 26.66 -5.43 5.13
CA ASP A 73 25.52 -5.06 5.98
C ASP A 73 24.28 -4.73 5.16
N PHE A 74 24.45 -4.04 4.03
CA PHE A 74 23.35 -3.80 3.10
C PHE A 74 22.79 -5.11 2.51
N ALA A 75 23.65 -5.99 2.01
CA ALA A 75 23.26 -7.28 1.45
C ALA A 75 22.57 -8.16 2.48
N ARG A 76 23.08 -8.19 3.72
CA ARG A 76 22.47 -8.88 4.85
C ARG A 76 21.08 -8.33 5.16
N ARG A 77 20.92 -7.00 5.17
CA ARG A 77 19.62 -6.36 5.43
C ARG A 77 18.62 -6.60 4.30
N LEU A 78 19.06 -6.58 3.04
CA LEU A 78 18.23 -6.88 1.88
C LEU A 78 17.77 -8.34 1.89
N MET A 79 18.68 -9.27 2.21
CA MET A 79 18.35 -10.69 2.36
C MET A 79 17.25 -10.91 3.40
N TYR A 80 17.30 -10.23 4.55
CA TYR A 80 16.24 -10.33 5.57
C TYR A 80 14.89 -9.80 5.05
N VAL A 81 14.87 -8.68 4.35
CA VAL A 81 13.63 -8.10 3.79
C VAL A 81 13.01 -9.04 2.77
N VAL A 82 13.81 -9.57 1.84
CA VAL A 82 13.34 -10.51 0.82
C VAL A 82 12.84 -11.82 1.44
N LEU A 83 13.55 -12.36 2.42
CA LEU A 83 13.19 -13.61 3.08
C LEU A 83 11.86 -13.49 3.84
N VAL A 84 11.67 -12.38 4.57
CA VAL A 84 10.39 -12.11 5.27
C VAL A 84 9.25 -11.90 4.27
N ALA A 85 9.46 -11.08 3.24
CA ALA A 85 8.43 -10.85 2.23
C ALA A 85 8.03 -12.14 1.52
N GLY A 86 9.00 -12.98 1.12
CA GLY A 86 8.75 -14.27 0.50
C GLY A 86 7.93 -15.22 1.37
N ILE A 87 8.21 -15.27 2.68
CA ILE A 87 7.42 -16.08 3.61
C ILE A 87 5.98 -15.55 3.71
N LEU A 88 5.79 -14.23 3.82
CA LEU A 88 4.45 -13.63 3.93
C LEU A 88 3.61 -13.86 2.67
N LEU A 89 4.20 -13.68 1.48
CA LEU A 89 3.53 -13.99 0.21
C LEU A 89 3.26 -15.51 0.06
N GLY A 90 4.16 -16.38 0.52
CA GLY A 90 3.94 -17.82 0.51
C GLY A 90 2.85 -18.27 1.50
N ALA A 91 2.76 -17.63 2.66
CA ALA A 91 1.80 -17.96 3.71
C ALA A 91 0.34 -17.79 3.25
N THR A 92 0.04 -16.77 2.44
CA THR A 92 -1.32 -16.59 1.90
C THR A 92 -1.73 -17.74 0.99
N GLN A 93 -0.78 -18.30 0.22
CA GLN A 93 -1.02 -19.47 -0.60
C GLN A 93 -1.32 -20.71 0.26
N ILE A 94 -0.58 -20.91 1.36
CA ILE A 94 -0.80 -22.02 2.28
C ILE A 94 -2.16 -21.91 2.97
N VAL A 95 -2.54 -20.73 3.46
CA VAL A 95 -3.85 -20.50 4.08
C VAL A 95 -4.99 -20.74 3.10
N GLY A 96 -4.81 -20.36 1.83
CA GLY A 96 -5.79 -20.63 0.76
C GLY A 96 -6.08 -22.12 0.56
N LEU A 97 -5.09 -22.99 0.77
CA LEU A 97 -5.26 -24.45 0.64
C LEU A 97 -6.18 -25.05 1.72
N PHE A 98 -6.26 -24.40 2.89
CA PHE A 98 -7.08 -24.89 4.02
C PHE A 98 -8.35 -24.05 4.27
N GLY A 99 -8.43 -22.83 3.73
CA GLY A 99 -9.56 -21.92 3.92
C GLY A 99 -10.76 -22.18 2.99
N ALA A 100 -10.57 -22.82 1.84
CA ALA A 100 -11.65 -23.12 0.89
C ALA A 100 -12.49 -24.36 1.26
N SER A 101 -12.14 -25.08 2.34
CA SER A 101 -12.88 -26.26 2.81
C SER A 101 -13.97 -25.95 3.85
N GLY A 102 -14.28 -24.67 4.11
CA GLY A 102 -15.38 -24.27 4.97
C GLY A 102 -16.74 -24.52 4.29
N ALA A 103 -17.45 -25.57 4.72
CA ALA A 103 -18.74 -25.99 4.19
C ALA A 103 -19.80 -24.86 4.15
N SER A 104 -20.46 -24.67 3.00
CA SER A 104 -21.67 -23.85 2.92
C SER A 104 -22.86 -24.64 3.46
N ILE A 105 -23.45 -24.16 4.56
CA ILE A 105 -24.73 -24.65 5.06
C ILE A 105 -25.80 -24.21 4.05
N GLY A 106 -26.35 -25.17 3.31
CA GLY A 106 -27.50 -24.94 2.45
C GLY A 106 -28.74 -24.67 3.31
N ILE A 107 -29.37 -23.52 3.12
CA ILE A 107 -30.73 -23.29 3.60
C ILE A 107 -31.68 -23.56 2.43
N ASP A 108 -32.46 -24.62 2.54
CA ASP A 108 -33.46 -24.97 1.54
C ASP A 108 -34.58 -23.90 1.53
N PRO A 109 -34.93 -23.27 0.40
CA PRO A 109 -35.91 -22.18 0.35
C PRO A 109 -37.38 -22.62 0.54
N THR A 110 -37.66 -23.87 0.90
CA THR A 110 -38.99 -24.48 0.71
C THR A 110 -40.01 -24.14 1.81
N GLU A 111 -39.64 -23.51 2.92
CA GLU A 111 -40.59 -23.27 4.03
C GLU A 111 -41.37 -21.94 3.98
N ALA A 112 -41.08 -21.02 3.05
CA ALA A 112 -41.65 -19.67 3.09
C ALA A 112 -42.96 -19.45 2.29
N SER A 113 -43.50 -20.45 1.58
CA SER A 113 -44.60 -20.24 0.61
C SER A 113 -45.97 -20.83 1.00
N SER A 114 -46.10 -21.54 2.13
CA SER A 114 -47.31 -22.33 2.41
C SER A 114 -48.36 -21.70 3.34
N SER A 115 -48.19 -20.45 3.85
CA SER A 115 -49.11 -19.90 4.87
C SER A 115 -49.97 -18.70 4.48
N GLU A 116 -49.82 -18.08 3.30
CA GLU A 116 -50.51 -16.82 2.99
C GLU A 116 -51.42 -16.88 1.76
N SER A 117 -52.54 -17.59 1.86
CA SER A 117 -53.74 -17.29 1.05
C SER A 117 -54.99 -17.97 1.63
N VAL A 118 -55.51 -17.39 2.72
CA VAL A 118 -56.87 -17.67 3.20
C VAL A 118 -57.74 -16.44 2.88
N PRO A 119 -58.74 -16.52 1.99
CA PRO A 119 -59.64 -15.42 1.73
C PRO A 119 -60.77 -15.40 2.76
N HIS A 120 -60.92 -14.29 3.49
CA HIS A 120 -62.09 -14.02 4.31
C HIS A 120 -62.89 -12.87 3.70
N GLY A 121 -64.18 -13.12 3.43
CA GLY A 121 -65.26 -12.12 3.36
C GLY A 121 -65.59 -11.59 1.98
#